data_AF-A0A2H3E2A0-F1
#
_entry.id   AF-A0A2H3E2A0-F1
#
_cell.length_a   1.000
_cell.length_b   1.000
_cell.length_c   1.000
_cell.angle_alpha   90.00
_cell.angle_beta   90.00
_cell.angle_gamma   90.00
#
_symmetry.space_group_name_H-M   'P 1'
#
loop_
_entity.id
_entity.type
_entity.pdbx_description
1 polymer ?
#
loop_
_entity_poly.entity_id
_entity_poly.type
_entity_poly.pdbx_seq_one_letter_code
_entity_poly.pdbx_strand_id
1 'polypeptide(L)'
;PLTFERLRLCVAETQRVALELRAYIEYHTTFTPRIHSPSSIVWKAELDLVGAFTTSTLTAQEFHKAGIPVWLLRSVSVVPFTRIDEVVQVREHDTRLNLR
;
A
#
# COMPACT_ATOMS: atom_id res chain seq x y z
N PRO A 1 -6.76 8.84 -37.52
CA PRO A 1 -7.94 9.28 -36.73
C PRO A 1 -7.81 8.86 -35.26
N LEU A 2 -8.11 9.77 -34.32
CA LEU A 2 -8.11 9.49 -32.88
C LEU A 2 -9.42 8.77 -32.53
N THR A 3 -9.40 7.45 -32.39
CA THR A 3 -10.59 6.68 -32.02
C THR A 3 -10.90 6.88 -30.54
N PHE A 4 -12.18 6.76 -30.16
CA PHE A 4 -12.62 6.87 -28.77
C PHE A 4 -11.83 5.96 -27.81
N GLU A 5 -11.58 4.71 -28.21
CA GLU A 5 -10.78 3.77 -27.41
C GLU A 5 -9.33 4.23 -27.21
N ARG A 6 -8.70 4.83 -28.23
CA ARG A 6 -7.33 5.38 -28.10
C ARG A 6 -7.30 6.59 -27.17
N LEU A 7 -8.34 7.42 -27.19
CA LEU A 7 -8.47 8.54 -26.26
C LEU A 7 -8.63 8.03 -24.83
N ARG A 8 -9.48 7.02 -24.59
CA ARG A 8 -9.66 6.41 -23.26
C ARG A 8 -8.37 5.82 -22.72
N LEU A 9 -7.65 5.06 -23.53
CA LEU A 9 -6.36 4.50 -23.15
C LEU A 9 -5.35 5.61 -22.81
N CYS A 10 -5.27 6.65 -23.64
CA CYS A 10 -4.39 7.79 -23.40
C CYS A 10 -4.68 8.47 -22.05
N VAL A 11 -5.97 8.70 -21.73
CA VAL A 11 -6.38 9.28 -20.44
C VAL A 11 -6.02 8.36 -19.29
N ALA A 12 -6.31 7.05 -19.39
CA ALA A 12 -6.01 6.09 -18.34
C ALA A 12 -4.51 5.99 -18.04
N GLU A 13 -3.67 5.91 -19.08
CA GLU A 13 -2.21 5.90 -18.93
C GLU A 13 -1.68 7.22 -18.35
N THR A 14 -2.24 8.36 -18.78
CA THR A 14 -1.85 9.66 -18.21
C THR A 14 -2.21 9.75 -16.73
N GLN A 15 -3.40 9.30 -16.34
CA GLN A 15 -3.83 9.25 -14.94
C GLN A 15 -2.93 8.31 -14.13
N ARG A 16 -2.60 7.12 -14.67
CA ARG A 16 -1.70 6.17 -14.02
C ARG A 16 -0.33 6.79 -13.76
N VAL A 17 0.30 7.40 -14.77
CA VAL A 17 1.62 8.05 -14.62
C VAL A 17 1.57 9.23 -13.65
N ALA A 18 0.51 10.03 -13.68
CA ALA A 18 0.35 11.15 -12.74
C ALA A 18 0.23 10.67 -11.28
N LEU A 19 -0.53 9.60 -11.04
CA LEU A 19 -0.66 8.97 -9.73
C LEU A 19 0.65 8.33 -9.27
N GLU A 20 1.37 7.66 -10.17
CA GLU A 20 2.69 7.07 -9.89
C GLU A 20 3.71 8.14 -9.50
N LEU A 21 3.76 9.25 -10.24
CA LEU A 21 4.63 10.38 -9.93
C LEU A 21 4.28 11.00 -8.56
N ARG A 22 3.00 11.21 -8.28
CA ARG A 22 2.55 11.70 -6.97
C ARG A 22 2.98 10.76 -5.85
N ALA A 23 2.76 9.45 -6.01
CA ALA A 23 3.16 8.45 -5.03
C ALA A 23 4.68 8.45 -4.81
N TYR A 24 5.48 8.62 -5.86
CA TYR A 24 6.94 8.72 -5.75
C TYR A 24 7.37 9.96 -4.95
N ILE A 25 6.78 11.11 -5.25
CA ILE A 25 7.05 12.35 -4.51
C ILE A 25 6.68 12.16 -3.04
N GLU A 26 5.51 11.61 -2.75
CA GLU A 26 5.03 11.36 -1.38
C GLU A 26 5.90 10.36 -0.63
N TYR A 27 6.33 9.29 -1.30
CA TYR A 27 7.27 8.31 -0.75
C TYR A 27 8.59 8.96 -0.31
N HIS A 28 9.15 9.84 -1.13
CA HIS A 28 10.42 10.49 -0.80
C HIS A 28 10.29 11.65 0.18
N THR A 29 9.21 12.43 0.10
CA THR A 29 9.01 13.62 0.94
C THR A 29 8.40 13.33 2.30
N THR A 30 7.60 12.26 2.40
CA THR A 30 6.87 11.93 3.62
C THR A 30 7.35 10.62 4.22
N PHE A 31 7.29 9.51 3.49
CA PHE A 31 7.52 8.19 4.09
C PHE A 31 9.00 7.88 4.33
N THR A 32 9.89 8.25 3.41
CA THR A 32 11.33 8.03 3.54
C THR A 32 11.91 8.70 4.81
N PRO A 33 11.60 9.97 5.13
CA PRO A 33 11.98 10.57 6.41
C PRO A 33 11.45 9.82 7.63
N ARG A 34 10.21 9.31 7.57
CA ARG A 34 9.62 8.52 8.66
C ARG A 34 10.35 7.19 8.87
N ILE A 35 10.75 6.51 7.80
CA ILE A 35 11.55 5.28 7.88
C ILE A 35 12.87 5.54 8.63
N HIS A 36 13.59 6.61 8.27
CA HIS A 36 14.90 6.96 8.82
C HIS A 36 14.87 7.69 10.17
N SER A 37 13.69 7.98 10.69
CA SER A 37 13.52 8.62 11.98
C SER A 37 14.02 7.74 13.16
N PRO A 38 14.11 8.27 14.38
CA PRO A 38 14.41 7.46 15.55
C PRO A 38 13.37 6.35 15.78
N SER A 39 13.80 5.17 16.21
CA SER A 39 12.94 3.98 16.41
C SER A 39 11.87 4.16 17.50
N SER A 40 11.95 5.21 18.33
CA SER A 40 10.93 5.56 19.31
C SER A 40 9.66 6.14 18.68
N ILE A 41 9.70 6.49 17.39
CA ILE A 41 8.57 7.07 16.68
C ILE A 41 7.99 6.03 15.72
N VAL A 42 6.70 5.73 15.91
CA VAL A 42 5.91 4.86 15.04
C VAL A 42 4.68 5.65 14.63
N TRP A 43 4.44 5.73 13.32
CA TRP A 43 3.30 6.45 12.77
C TRP A 43 2.09 5.53 12.68
N LYS A 44 0.91 6.08 12.95
CA LYS A 44 -0.35 5.35 12.74
C LYS A 44 -0.50 5.04 11.24
N ALA A 45 -0.98 3.83 10.94
CA ALA A 45 -1.26 3.42 9.57
C ALA A 45 -2.30 4.33 8.91
N GLU A 46 -1.98 4.81 7.71
CA GLU A 46 -2.87 5.60 6.87
C GLU A 46 -3.78 4.68 6.06
N LEU A 47 -5.06 4.60 6.46
CA LEU A 47 -6.00 3.61 5.93
C LEU A 47 -6.42 3.88 4.48
N ASP A 48 -6.30 5.13 4.03
CA ASP A 48 -6.62 5.54 2.66
C ASP A 48 -5.48 5.26 1.67
N LEU A 49 -4.32 4.80 2.18
CA LEU A 49 -3.16 4.44 1.37
C LEU A 49 -3.27 3.00 0.88
N VAL A 50 -2.99 2.79 -0.40
CA VAL A 50 -2.73 1.44 -0.93
C VAL A 50 -1.45 0.92 -0.29
N GLY A 51 -1.59 -0.06 0.59
CA GLY A 51 -0.45 -0.67 1.28
C GLY A 51 0.40 -1.58 0.38
N ALA A 52 1.37 -2.27 0.98
CA ALA A 52 2.29 -3.13 0.27
C ALA A 52 2.27 -4.58 0.76
N PHE A 53 2.45 -5.52 -0.16
CA PHE A 53 2.75 -6.92 0.17
C PHE A 53 4.25 -7.16 0.00
N THR A 54 4.88 -7.76 1.00
CA THR A 54 6.32 -8.04 0.95
C THR A 54 6.65 -9.35 1.62
N THR A 55 7.70 -10.03 1.16
CA THR A 55 8.30 -11.19 1.86
C THR A 55 9.44 -10.76 2.80
N SER A 56 9.93 -9.53 2.67
CA SER A 56 11.04 -8.98 3.45
C SER A 56 10.54 -8.45 4.80
N THR A 57 11.06 -9.01 5.88
CA THR A 57 10.76 -8.52 7.24
C THR A 57 11.28 -7.12 7.46
N LEU A 58 12.43 -6.77 6.86
CA LEU A 58 13.00 -5.43 6.95
C LEU A 58 12.05 -4.40 6.34
N THR A 59 11.61 -4.63 5.10
CA THR A 59 10.66 -3.74 4.41
C THR A 59 9.34 -3.63 5.17
N ALA A 60 8.85 -4.75 5.72
CA ALA A 60 7.64 -4.73 6.53
C ALA A 60 7.79 -3.87 7.79
N GLN A 61 8.92 -3.96 8.48
CA GLN A 61 9.21 -3.13 9.66
C GLN A 61 9.33 -1.65 9.31
N GLU A 62 10.04 -1.32 8.23
CA GLU A 62 10.21 0.05 7.75
C GLU A 62 8.87 0.68 7.36
N PHE A 63 8.03 -0.05 6.63
CA PHE A 63 6.72 0.43 6.18
C PHE A 63 5.74 0.56 7.35
N HIS A 64 5.71 -0.44 8.24
CA HIS A 64 4.92 -0.36 9.45
C HIS A 64 5.31 0.85 10.29
N LYS A 65 6.62 1.06 10.49
CA LYS A 65 7.13 2.24 11.19
C LYS A 65 6.64 3.51 10.52
N ALA A 66 6.75 3.63 9.19
CA ALA A 66 6.37 4.83 8.45
C ALA A 66 4.86 5.13 8.38
N GLY A 67 4.02 4.23 8.91
CA GLY A 67 2.56 4.34 8.83
C GLY A 67 2.00 3.87 7.47
N ILE A 68 2.76 3.11 6.70
CA ILE A 68 2.29 2.48 5.46
C ILE A 68 1.66 1.13 5.84
N PRO A 69 0.40 0.85 5.45
CA PRO A 69 -0.18 -0.47 5.62
C PRO A 69 0.67 -1.53 4.90
N VAL A 70 1.01 -2.62 5.59
CA VAL A 70 1.91 -3.64 5.02
C VAL A 70 1.52 -5.05 5.46
N TRP A 71 1.59 -5.98 4.52
CA TRP A 71 1.28 -7.39 4.71
C TRP A 71 2.52 -8.23 4.42
N LEU A 72 3.04 -8.88 5.46
CA LEU A 72 4.18 -9.78 5.35
C LEU A 72 3.72 -11.16 4.83
N LEU A 73 4.15 -11.51 3.64
CA LEU A 73 3.91 -12.80 3.01
C LEU A 73 4.86 -13.85 3.59
N ARG A 74 4.30 -14.97 4.07
CA ARG A 74 5.04 -16.10 4.64
C ARG A 74 4.54 -17.41 4.06
N SER A 75 5.41 -18.43 4.07
CA SER A 75 5.03 -19.79 3.68
C SER A 75 3.88 -20.31 4.53
N VAL A 76 2.91 -20.99 3.93
CA VAL A 76 1.80 -21.62 4.66
C VAL A 76 2.32 -22.61 5.73
N SER A 77 3.51 -23.20 5.52
CA SER A 77 4.13 -24.09 6.49
C SER A 77 4.42 -23.45 7.85
N VAL A 78 4.48 -22.11 7.94
CA VAL A 78 4.70 -21.41 9.23
C VAL A 78 3.41 -21.12 9.99
N VAL A 79 2.24 -21.29 9.36
CA VAL A 79 0.92 -21.01 9.96
C VAL A 79 0.71 -21.77 11.27
N PRO A 80 1.04 -23.07 11.40
CA PRO A 80 0.86 -23.81 12.66
C PRO A 80 1.65 -23.24 13.85
N PHE A 81 2.71 -22.48 13.56
CA PHE A 81 3.61 -21.89 14.56
C PHE A 81 3.42 -20.37 14.71
N THR A 82 2.49 -19.78 13.96
CA THR A 82 2.25 -18.33 13.99
C THR A 82 1.25 -18.02 15.09
N ARG A 83 1.67 -17.24 16.08
CA ARG A 83 0.77 -16.73 17.13
C ARG A 83 -0.17 -15.69 16.51
N ILE A 84 -1.47 -15.89 16.65
CA ILE A 84 -2.49 -14.93 16.24
C ILE A 84 -2.78 -14.03 17.44
N ASP A 85 -2.35 -12.78 17.36
CA ASP A 85 -2.56 -11.80 18.43
C ASP A 85 -3.98 -11.23 18.41
N GLU A 86 -4.51 -10.97 17.20
CA GLU A 86 -5.85 -10.43 17.01
C GLU A 86 -6.46 -10.94 15.70
N VAL A 87 -7.74 -11.32 15.74
CA VAL A 87 -8.52 -11.63 14.53
C VAL A 87 -9.41 -10.44 14.21
N VAL A 88 -9.08 -9.72 13.15
CA VAL A 88 -9.87 -8.58 12.69
C VAL A 88 -10.95 -9.07 11.73
N GLN A 89 -12.22 -8.74 12.03
CA GLN A 89 -13.32 -8.95 11.09
C GLN A 89 -13.17 -7.96 9.94
N VAL A 90 -12.92 -8.47 8.73
CA VAL A 90 -12.89 -7.64 7.52
C VAL A 90 -14.31 -7.11 7.30
N ARG A 91 -14.51 -5.82 7.55
CA ARG A 91 -15.77 -5.16 7.22
C ARG A 91 -15.82 -4.98 5.71
N GLU A 92 -16.81 -5.58 5.05
CA GLU A 92 -17.13 -5.34 3.64
C GLU A 92 -17.63 -3.90 3.46
N HIS A 93 -16.74 -2.93 3.49
CA HIS A 93 -17.02 -1.55 3.11
C HIS A 93 -16.07 -1.22 1.95
N ASP A 94 -16.38 -1.75 0.75
CA ASP A 94 -16.06 -1.14 -0.56
C ASP A 94 -16.32 -2.06 -1.77
N THR A 95 -17.42 -2.84 -1.75
CA THR A 95 -17.95 -3.51 -2.96
C THR A 95 -18.65 -2.54 -3.93
N ARG A 96 -18.29 -1.25 -3.92
CA ARG A 96 -18.92 -0.20 -4.74
C ARG A 96 -17.91 0.60 -5.56
N LEU A 97 -16.90 -0.06 -6.11
CA LEU A 97 -16.44 0.32 -7.45
C LEU A 97 -17.51 -0.13 -8.44
N ASN A 98 -18.53 0.72 -8.59
CA ASN A 98 -19.55 0.59 -9.62
C ASN A 98 -18.86 0.54 -10.98
N LEU A 99 -18.77 -0.66 -11.55
CA LEU A 99 -18.73 -0.85 -12.99
C LEU A 99 -20.05 -0.32 -13.56
N ARG A 100 -20.06 0.95 -13.98
CA ARG A 100 -21.04 1.53 -14.90
C ARG A 100 -20.30 2.36 -15.93
#